data_AF-A0AAV7HA01-F1
#
_entry.id   AF-A0AAV7HA01-F1
#
_cell.length_a   1.000
_cell.length_b   1.000
_cell.length_c   1.000
_cell.angle_alpha   90.00
_cell.angle_beta   90.00
_cell.angle_gamma   90.00
#
_symmetry.space_group_name_H-M   'P 1'
#
loop_
_entity.id
_entity.type
_entity.pdbx_description
1 polymer ?
#
loop_
_entity_poly.entity_id
_entity_poly.type
_entity_poly.pdbx_seq_one_letter_code
_entity_poly.pdbx_strand_id
1 'polypeptide(L)'
;MGEAAAAVSSESGEGKREIWIKHYSSSHGILLVGEGDFSFSACLAKAFGSAMNMIATSYDNLDKLVEKHWTARIHLDELKSLGCTLLHGINVKDMHEDNFLKAQLFDRIIFNFPHAGHSLKLRETYGLVISTHKKLLCDFFSNARCLLSENGEIHVSHRDDHPYNNWDIRGSAKERDLILKEMVEFQKEDYPGYENRRGGDTRSNETFPLGNKSFTFKFSLSNDLEDN
;
A
#
# COMPACT_ATOMS: atom_id res chain seq x y z
N MET A 1 -13.02 31.41 -59.72
CA MET A 1 -12.03 30.46 -59.18
C MET A 1 -11.79 30.89 -57.74
N GLY A 2 -12.51 30.27 -56.79
CA GLY A 2 -12.40 30.57 -55.37
C GLY A 2 -11.56 29.51 -54.69
N GLU A 3 -10.45 29.90 -54.08
CA GLU A 3 -9.64 29.04 -53.21
C GLU A 3 -10.22 29.09 -51.80
N ALA A 4 -10.76 27.96 -51.35
CA ALA A 4 -11.14 27.74 -49.97
C ALA A 4 -9.89 27.36 -49.18
N ALA A 5 -9.46 28.24 -48.27
CA ALA A 5 -8.44 27.93 -47.28
C ALA A 5 -9.02 26.93 -46.27
N ALA A 6 -8.47 25.72 -46.24
CA ALA A 6 -8.81 24.70 -45.26
C ALA A 6 -8.31 25.15 -43.88
N ALA A 7 -9.23 25.29 -42.93
CA ALA A 7 -8.92 25.48 -41.53
C ALA A 7 -8.27 24.20 -40.98
N VAL A 8 -7.01 24.30 -40.58
CA VAL A 8 -6.37 23.28 -39.75
C VAL A 8 -6.87 23.48 -38.32
N SER A 9 -7.85 22.68 -37.93
CA SER A 9 -8.23 22.53 -36.53
C SER A 9 -7.10 21.81 -35.80
N SER A 10 -6.38 22.53 -34.95
CA SER A 10 -5.49 21.94 -33.96
C SER A 10 -6.33 21.12 -32.98
N GLU A 11 -6.30 19.79 -33.13
CA GLU A 11 -6.92 18.91 -32.15
C GLU A 11 -6.17 19.04 -30.82
N SER A 12 -6.96 19.46 -29.84
CA SER A 12 -6.66 19.59 -28.42
C SER A 12 -6.14 18.28 -27.82
N GLY A 13 -5.15 18.39 -26.93
CA GLY A 13 -4.54 17.27 -26.24
C GLY A 13 -5.57 16.35 -25.56
N GLU A 14 -5.55 15.07 -25.96
CA GLU A 14 -6.26 14.01 -25.27
C GLU A 14 -5.71 13.90 -23.85
N GLY A 15 -6.47 14.39 -22.86
CA GLY A 15 -6.21 14.06 -21.47
C GLY A 15 -6.25 12.55 -21.32
N LYS A 16 -5.15 11.94 -20.84
CA LYS A 16 -5.09 10.49 -20.62
C LYS A 16 -6.31 10.06 -19.80
N ARG A 17 -7.11 9.13 -20.34
CA ARG A 17 -8.26 8.56 -19.64
C ARG A 17 -7.81 7.94 -18.33
N GLU A 18 -8.52 8.25 -17.25
CA GLU A 18 -8.26 7.66 -15.94
C GLU A 18 -8.49 6.14 -15.96
N ILE A 19 -7.49 5.39 -15.52
CA ILE A 19 -7.51 3.93 -15.43
C ILE A 19 -7.74 3.51 -13.98
N TRP A 20 -8.64 2.56 -13.77
CA TRP A 20 -8.97 2.04 -12.46
C TRP A 20 -8.66 0.55 -12.36
N ILE A 21 -8.04 0.15 -11.25
CA ILE A 21 -7.92 -1.25 -10.82
C ILE A 21 -8.52 -1.37 -9.42
N LYS A 22 -9.67 -2.05 -9.34
CA LYS A 22 -10.51 -2.12 -8.13
C LYS A 22 -10.79 -0.72 -7.58
N HIS A 23 -10.18 -0.35 -6.46
CA HIS A 23 -10.36 0.94 -5.78
C HIS A 23 -9.14 1.85 -5.88
N TYR A 24 -8.22 1.57 -6.81
CA TYR A 24 -7.07 2.42 -7.10
C TYR A 24 -7.20 3.03 -8.48
N SER A 25 -6.99 4.34 -8.55
CA SER A 25 -6.97 5.10 -9.80
C SER A 25 -5.54 5.49 -10.18
N SER A 26 -5.29 5.54 -11.49
CA SER A 26 -4.08 6.10 -12.08
C SER A 26 -3.84 7.58 -11.76
N SER A 27 -4.84 8.31 -11.24
CA SER A 27 -4.71 9.72 -10.84
C SER A 27 -4.29 9.90 -9.37
N HIS A 28 -4.41 8.86 -8.53
CA HIS A 28 -4.09 8.95 -7.10
C HIS A 28 -2.59 9.11 -6.85
N GLY A 29 -2.19 9.95 -5.91
CA GLY A 29 -0.88 9.83 -5.25
C GLY A 29 -0.88 8.61 -4.34
N ILE A 30 -0.04 7.60 -4.62
CA ILE A 30 -0.04 6.32 -3.91
C ILE A 30 1.28 6.08 -3.18
N LEU A 31 1.20 5.84 -1.87
CA LEU A 31 2.30 5.31 -1.06
C LEU A 31 2.05 3.83 -0.74
N LEU A 32 2.98 2.96 -1.13
CA LEU A 32 2.97 1.53 -0.79
C LEU A 32 4.01 1.26 0.29
N VAL A 33 3.54 0.72 1.42
CA VAL A 33 4.29 0.61 2.66
C VAL A 33 4.65 -0.84 2.94
N GLY A 34 5.92 -1.09 3.23
CA GLY A 34 6.40 -2.40 3.66
C GLY A 34 6.28 -3.48 2.58
N GLU A 35 6.53 -3.12 1.33
CA GLU A 35 6.52 -4.06 0.21
C GLU A 35 7.54 -5.19 0.44
N GLY A 36 7.07 -6.43 0.25
CA GLY A 36 7.91 -7.62 0.27
C GLY A 36 8.71 -7.73 -1.03
N ASP A 37 8.18 -8.43 -2.03
CA ASP A 37 8.82 -8.52 -3.35
C ASP A 37 8.36 -7.46 -4.36
N PHE A 38 7.65 -6.42 -3.92
CA PHE A 38 7.16 -5.32 -4.76
C PHE A 38 6.19 -5.72 -5.89
N SER A 39 5.72 -6.97 -5.92
CA SER A 39 4.80 -7.47 -6.96
C SER A 39 3.45 -6.75 -6.97
N PHE A 40 2.96 -6.29 -5.81
CA PHE A 40 1.71 -5.52 -5.73
C PHE A 40 1.88 -4.14 -6.37
N SER A 41 2.93 -3.42 -6.01
CA SER A 41 3.29 -2.15 -6.66
C SER A 41 3.44 -2.31 -8.17
N ALA A 42 4.16 -3.36 -8.62
CA ALA A 42 4.36 -3.61 -10.05
C ALA A 42 3.04 -3.91 -10.78
N CYS A 43 2.11 -4.63 -10.14
CA CYS A 43 0.76 -4.87 -10.67
C CYS A 43 0.01 -3.55 -10.94
N LEU A 44 -0.03 -2.65 -9.96
CA LEU A 44 -0.68 -1.35 -10.11
C LEU A 44 -0.02 -0.51 -11.21
N ALA A 45 1.31 -0.42 -11.17
CA ALA A 45 2.09 0.34 -12.15
C ALA A 45 1.84 -0.13 -13.59
N LYS A 46 1.78 -1.46 -13.81
CA LYS A 46 1.43 -2.04 -15.11
C LYS A 46 0.03 -1.68 -15.55
N ALA A 47 -0.94 -1.83 -14.66
CA ALA A 47 -2.34 -1.53 -14.95
C ALA A 47 -2.51 -0.06 -15.36
N PHE A 48 -1.81 0.86 -14.69
CA PHE A 48 -1.84 2.28 -15.00
C PHE A 48 -0.96 2.68 -16.20
N GLY A 49 -0.02 1.81 -16.61
CA GLY A 49 0.98 2.11 -17.64
C GLY A 49 1.99 3.20 -17.23
N SER A 50 2.05 3.54 -15.95
CA SER A 50 2.91 4.57 -15.36
C SER A 50 2.92 4.40 -13.84
N ALA A 51 4.02 4.81 -13.20
CA ALA A 51 4.16 4.82 -11.75
C ALA A 51 4.74 6.15 -11.21
N MET A 52 4.71 7.23 -12.00
CA MET A 52 5.26 8.54 -11.61
C MET A 52 4.65 9.14 -10.34
N ASN A 53 3.41 8.78 -10.03
CA ASN A 53 2.64 9.17 -8.84
C ASN A 53 2.65 8.09 -7.75
N MET A 54 3.53 7.10 -7.85
CA MET A 54 3.65 6.01 -6.89
C MET A 54 5.01 6.05 -6.20
N ILE A 55 4.98 5.83 -4.89
CA ILE A 55 6.16 5.59 -4.06
C ILE A 55 6.01 4.23 -3.43
N ALA A 56 6.94 3.33 -3.70
CA ALA A 56 6.95 2.00 -3.08
C ALA A 56 8.12 1.89 -2.10
N THR A 57 7.83 1.40 -0.90
CA THR A 57 8.78 1.41 0.22
C THR A 57 8.99 0.03 0.81
N SER A 58 10.22 -0.27 1.25
CA SER A 58 10.53 -1.46 2.05
C SER A 58 11.16 -1.11 3.40
N TYR A 59 10.92 -1.96 4.40
CA TYR A 59 11.56 -1.85 5.70
C TYR A 59 13.05 -2.20 5.65
N ASP A 60 13.40 -3.28 4.95
CA ASP A 60 14.81 -3.62 4.72
C ASP A 60 15.44 -2.63 3.73
N ASN A 61 16.76 -2.41 3.89
CA ASN A 61 17.55 -1.76 2.85
C ASN A 61 17.63 -2.64 1.59
N LEU A 62 18.05 -2.06 0.47
CA LEU A 62 18.04 -2.75 -0.83
C LEU A 62 18.81 -4.09 -0.80
N ASP A 63 19.98 -4.13 -0.19
CA ASP A 63 20.82 -5.35 -0.15
C ASP A 63 20.13 -6.49 0.61
N LYS A 64 19.59 -6.20 1.80
CA LYS A 64 18.83 -7.18 2.60
C LYS A 64 17.52 -7.58 1.93
N LEU A 65 16.84 -6.63 1.29
CA LEU A 65 15.61 -6.87 0.54
C LEU A 65 15.85 -7.91 -0.56
N VAL A 66 16.88 -7.74 -1.39
CA VAL A 66 17.14 -8.67 -2.51
C VAL A 66 17.72 -10.01 -2.06
N GLU A 67 18.32 -10.08 -0.86
CA GLU A 67 18.70 -11.34 -0.22
C GLU A 67 17.44 -12.12 0.23
N LYS A 68 16.52 -11.44 0.93
CA LYS A 68 15.30 -12.03 1.47
C LYS A 68 14.24 -12.33 0.41
N HIS A 69 14.11 -11.44 -0.57
CA HIS A 69 13.08 -11.43 -1.60
C HIS A 69 13.75 -11.30 -2.96
N TRP A 70 14.45 -12.34 -3.40
CA TRP A 70 15.20 -12.29 -4.67
C TRP A 70 14.29 -12.02 -5.89
N THR A 71 13.00 -12.38 -5.81
CA THR A 71 12.00 -12.05 -6.84
C THR A 71 11.70 -10.56 -6.92
N ALA A 72 12.09 -9.74 -5.93
CA ALA A 72 11.91 -8.30 -5.96
C ALA A 72 12.67 -7.64 -7.12
N ARG A 73 13.82 -8.20 -7.55
CA ARG A 73 14.69 -7.59 -8.56
C ARG A 73 13.94 -7.23 -9.84
N ILE A 74 13.16 -8.18 -10.37
CA ILE A 74 12.39 -7.97 -11.61
C ILE A 74 11.31 -6.89 -11.44
N HIS A 75 10.67 -6.82 -10.28
CA HIS A 75 9.62 -5.84 -9.99
C HIS A 75 10.21 -4.46 -9.74
N LEU A 76 11.37 -4.36 -9.09
CA LEU A 76 12.08 -3.10 -8.88
C LEU A 76 12.54 -2.50 -10.21
N ASP A 77 13.12 -3.31 -11.11
CA ASP A 77 13.55 -2.86 -12.44
C ASP A 77 12.36 -2.33 -13.25
N GLU A 78 11.24 -3.05 -13.20
CA GLU A 78 10.00 -2.67 -13.88
C GLU A 78 9.37 -1.39 -13.32
N LEU A 79 9.25 -1.28 -12.00
CA LEU A 79 8.75 -0.10 -11.31
C LEU A 79 9.61 1.13 -11.65
N LYS A 80 10.93 0.97 -11.63
CA LYS A 80 11.86 2.03 -12.02
C LYS A 80 11.68 2.44 -13.49
N SER A 81 11.48 1.48 -14.39
CA SER A 81 11.23 1.77 -15.81
C SER A 81 9.92 2.52 -16.06
N LEU A 82 8.93 2.35 -15.18
CA LEU A 82 7.64 3.03 -15.20
C LEU A 82 7.64 4.37 -14.42
N GLY A 83 8.77 4.75 -13.84
CA GLY A 83 8.94 6.03 -13.14
C GLY A 83 8.55 6.02 -11.66
N CYS A 84 8.42 4.85 -11.03
CA CYS A 84 8.15 4.76 -9.60
C CYS A 84 9.33 5.27 -8.78
N THR A 85 9.03 5.99 -7.68
CA THR A 85 10.04 6.27 -6.67
C THR A 85 10.16 5.10 -5.70
N LEU A 86 11.36 4.57 -5.56
CA LEU A 86 11.65 3.43 -4.67
C LEU A 86 12.44 3.93 -3.46
N LEU A 87 11.90 3.73 -2.26
CA LEU A 87 12.59 4.05 -1.00
C LEU A 87 12.81 2.77 -0.18
N HIS A 88 13.97 2.64 0.44
CA HIS A 88 14.33 1.47 1.23
C HIS A 88 14.78 1.89 2.63
N GLY A 89 14.57 1.05 3.63
CA GLY A 89 14.86 1.40 5.02
C GLY A 89 13.77 2.23 5.70
N ILE A 90 12.56 2.27 5.14
CA ILE A 90 11.45 3.05 5.70
C ILE A 90 10.75 2.24 6.79
N ASN A 91 10.78 2.76 8.02
CA ASN A 91 10.11 2.15 9.16
C ASN A 91 8.77 2.84 9.41
N VAL A 92 7.69 2.06 9.53
CA VAL A 92 6.35 2.62 9.74
C VAL A 92 6.21 3.42 11.04
N LYS A 93 7.16 3.28 11.97
CA LYS A 93 7.21 4.02 13.24
C LYS A 93 7.62 5.49 13.08
N ASP A 94 8.38 5.81 12.03
CA ASP A 94 8.98 7.12 11.80
C ASP A 94 8.86 7.57 10.32
N MET A 95 8.10 6.86 9.48
CA MET A 95 7.98 7.18 8.05
C MET A 95 7.45 8.60 7.77
N HIS A 96 6.71 9.20 8.71
CA HIS A 96 6.25 10.59 8.57
C HIS A 96 7.39 11.62 8.74
N GLU A 97 8.54 11.22 9.26
CA GLU A 97 9.72 12.06 9.45
C GLU A 97 10.68 12.03 8.26
N ASP A 98 10.56 11.01 7.40
CA ASP A 98 11.35 10.87 6.18
C ASP A 98 11.22 12.12 5.30
N ASN A 99 12.35 12.63 4.85
CA ASN A 99 12.40 13.92 4.14
C ASN A 99 11.64 13.90 2.81
N PHE A 100 11.58 12.75 2.14
CA PHE A 100 10.88 12.62 0.87
C PHE A 100 9.38 12.42 1.09
N LEU A 101 9.00 11.57 2.06
CA LEU A 101 7.60 11.29 2.36
C LEU A 101 6.89 12.50 2.94
N LYS A 102 7.50 13.23 3.90
CA LYS A 102 6.86 14.39 4.56
C LYS A 102 6.67 15.61 3.65
N ALA A 103 7.28 15.60 2.46
CA ALA A 103 7.17 16.68 1.50
C ALA A 103 5.87 16.62 0.66
N GLN A 104 5.07 15.57 0.80
CA GLN A 104 3.86 15.34 0.02
C GLN A 104 2.77 14.66 0.84
N LEU A 105 1.54 14.70 0.34
CA LEU A 105 0.40 13.98 0.89
C LEU A 105 -0.13 12.98 -0.13
N PHE A 106 -0.73 11.90 0.34
CA PHE A 106 -1.16 10.78 -0.50
C PHE A 106 -2.67 10.58 -0.46
N ASP A 107 -3.23 10.29 -1.62
CA ASP A 107 -4.63 9.89 -1.75
C ASP A 107 -4.82 8.45 -1.30
N ARG A 108 -3.81 7.59 -1.44
CA ARG A 108 -3.84 6.21 -0.96
C ARG A 108 -2.54 5.85 -0.27
N ILE A 109 -2.63 5.38 0.98
CA ILE A 109 -1.52 4.77 1.71
C ILE A 109 -1.86 3.31 1.95
N ILE A 110 -1.09 2.40 1.37
CA ILE A 110 -1.41 0.97 1.29
C ILE A 110 -0.42 0.16 2.11
N PHE A 111 -0.90 -0.68 3.01
CA PHE A 111 -0.08 -1.65 3.75
C PHE A 111 -0.71 -3.04 3.69
N ASN A 112 -0.17 -3.90 2.81
CA ASN A 112 -0.70 -5.23 2.56
C ASN A 112 -0.09 -6.26 3.50
N PHE A 113 -0.95 -6.95 4.25
CA PHE A 113 -0.61 -8.03 5.17
C PHE A 113 0.54 -7.69 6.13
N PRO A 114 0.45 -6.56 6.86
CA PRO A 114 1.50 -6.12 7.78
C PRO A 114 1.87 -7.21 8.79
N HIS A 115 3.17 -7.41 9.07
CA HIS A 115 3.64 -8.41 10.03
C HIS A 115 4.86 -7.91 10.80
N ALA A 116 4.88 -8.09 12.13
CA ALA A 116 5.96 -7.59 12.99
C ALA A 116 7.21 -8.50 13.01
N GLY A 117 7.37 -9.35 11.99
CA GLY A 117 8.37 -10.42 11.97
C GLY A 117 8.00 -11.64 12.83
N HIS A 118 8.83 -12.68 12.76
CA HIS A 118 8.58 -13.96 13.42
C HIS A 118 9.48 -14.12 14.65
N SER A 119 8.96 -14.70 15.72
CA SER A 119 9.74 -15.12 16.89
C SER A 119 9.91 -16.63 16.87
N LEU A 120 11.15 -17.14 16.89
CA LEU A 120 11.48 -18.58 16.72
C LEU A 120 10.74 -19.53 17.69
N LYS A 121 10.24 -19.03 18.83
CA LYS A 121 9.57 -19.83 19.87
C LYS A 121 8.10 -19.48 20.09
N LEU A 122 7.55 -18.50 19.39
CA LEU A 122 6.21 -17.99 19.64
C LEU A 122 5.33 -18.15 18.40
N ARG A 123 4.06 -18.48 18.61
CA ARG A 123 3.07 -18.68 17.55
C ARG A 123 2.17 -17.45 17.42
N GLU A 124 1.54 -17.29 16.27
CA GLU A 124 0.55 -16.23 15.99
C GLU A 124 -0.62 -16.18 16.99
N THR A 125 -0.88 -17.27 17.71
CA THR A 125 -1.93 -17.34 18.74
C THR A 125 -1.50 -16.81 20.11
N TYR A 126 -0.21 -16.50 20.31
CA TYR A 126 0.31 -16.12 21.63
C TYR A 126 0.06 -14.64 21.86
N GLY A 127 -0.47 -14.28 23.04
CA GLY A 127 -0.82 -12.90 23.37
C GLY A 127 0.32 -11.90 23.17
N LEU A 128 1.56 -12.28 23.51
CA LEU A 128 2.74 -11.43 23.30
C LEU A 128 2.98 -11.12 21.81
N VAL A 129 2.83 -12.12 20.93
CA VAL A 129 2.98 -11.96 19.48
C VAL A 129 1.87 -11.06 18.96
N ILE A 130 0.60 -11.35 19.34
CA ILE A 130 -0.55 -10.51 18.99
C ILE A 130 -0.29 -9.04 19.39
N SER A 131 0.21 -8.78 20.60
CA SER A 131 0.55 -7.42 21.05
C SER A 131 1.60 -6.74 20.17
N THR A 132 2.59 -7.46 19.66
CA THR A 132 3.58 -6.88 18.73
C THR A 132 2.96 -6.48 17.38
N HIS A 133 2.02 -7.27 16.86
CA HIS A 133 1.28 -6.93 15.65
C HIS A 133 0.33 -5.75 15.85
N LYS A 134 -0.38 -5.70 16.99
CA LYS A 134 -1.20 -4.53 17.36
C LYS A 134 -0.34 -3.27 17.40
N LYS A 135 0.85 -3.34 18.03
CA LYS A 135 1.77 -2.20 18.10
C LYS A 135 2.23 -1.74 16.71
N LEU A 136 2.53 -2.66 15.80
CA LEU A 136 2.88 -2.34 14.42
C LEU A 136 1.75 -1.57 13.71
N LEU A 137 0.51 -2.02 13.85
CA LEU A 137 -0.65 -1.36 13.27
C LEU A 137 -0.87 0.02 13.87
N CYS A 138 -0.78 0.16 15.20
CA CYS A 138 -0.87 1.45 15.88
C CYS A 138 0.18 2.45 15.35
N ASP A 139 1.43 2.00 15.22
CA ASP A 139 2.52 2.85 14.72
C ASP A 139 2.29 3.27 13.27
N PHE A 140 1.89 2.32 12.43
CA PHE A 140 1.52 2.59 11.05
C PHE A 140 0.39 3.61 10.94
N PHE A 141 -0.74 3.42 11.63
CA PHE A 141 -1.88 4.33 11.55
C PHE A 141 -1.52 5.74 12.03
N SER A 142 -0.77 5.86 13.13
CA SER A 142 -0.27 7.15 13.62
C SER A 142 0.54 7.90 12.56
N ASN A 143 1.46 7.20 11.88
CA ASN A 143 2.36 7.82 10.90
C ASN A 143 1.68 8.06 9.55
N ALA A 144 0.86 7.11 9.08
CA ALA A 144 0.14 7.21 7.81
C ALA A 144 -0.84 8.38 7.82
N ARG A 145 -1.51 8.62 8.96
CA ARG A 145 -2.41 9.77 9.14
C ARG A 145 -1.72 11.11 8.86
N CYS A 146 -0.45 11.26 9.23
CA CYS A 146 0.32 12.49 9.00
C CYS A 146 0.68 12.74 7.52
N LEU A 147 0.57 11.71 6.68
CA LEU A 147 0.91 11.74 5.27
C LEU A 147 -0.33 11.69 4.37
N LEU A 148 -1.54 11.69 4.94
CA LEU A 148 -2.79 11.50 4.21
C LEU A 148 -3.31 12.82 3.66
N SER A 149 -3.77 12.83 2.40
CA SER A 149 -4.50 13.98 1.85
C SER A 149 -5.88 14.12 2.52
N GLU A 150 -6.51 15.28 2.37
CA GLU A 150 -7.82 15.60 2.99
C GLU A 150 -8.90 14.56 2.66
N ASN A 151 -8.91 14.05 1.41
CA ASN A 151 -9.82 13.00 0.94
C ASN A 151 -9.12 11.64 0.79
N GLY A 152 -7.93 11.49 1.37
CA GLY A 152 -7.11 10.29 1.25
C GLY A 152 -7.67 9.12 2.05
N GLU A 153 -7.27 7.92 1.66
CA GLU A 153 -7.65 6.69 2.33
C GLU A 153 -6.42 5.86 2.71
N ILE A 154 -6.42 5.32 3.92
CA ILE A 154 -5.44 4.33 4.40
C ILE A 154 -6.03 2.95 4.19
N HIS A 155 -5.35 2.12 3.41
CA HIS A 155 -5.80 0.78 3.06
C HIS A 155 -4.90 -0.25 3.73
N VAL A 156 -5.51 -1.12 4.54
CA VAL A 156 -4.82 -2.27 5.13
C VAL A 156 -5.48 -3.54 4.63
N SER A 157 -4.76 -4.37 3.88
CA SER A 157 -5.26 -5.70 3.52
C SER A 157 -4.79 -6.72 4.55
N HIS A 158 -5.70 -7.52 5.12
CA HIS A 158 -5.34 -8.52 6.11
C HIS A 158 -6.39 -9.61 6.26
N ARG A 159 -5.99 -10.69 6.94
CA ARG A 159 -6.87 -11.74 7.43
C ARG A 159 -7.72 -11.26 8.61
N ASP A 160 -8.99 -11.65 8.61
CA ASP A 160 -9.98 -11.40 9.67
C ASP A 160 -10.57 -12.72 10.21
N ASP A 161 -9.79 -13.79 10.15
CA ASP A 161 -10.04 -15.05 10.86
C ASP A 161 -9.05 -15.26 12.01
N HIS A 162 -9.34 -16.22 12.89
CA HIS A 162 -8.49 -16.50 14.04
C HIS A 162 -7.11 -17.05 13.61
N PRO A 163 -5.99 -16.60 14.21
CA PRO A 163 -5.87 -15.62 15.31
C PRO A 163 -5.74 -14.15 14.86
N TYR A 164 -5.71 -13.89 13.55
CA TYR A 164 -5.44 -12.58 12.96
C TYR A 164 -6.50 -11.53 13.29
N ASN A 165 -7.75 -11.93 13.46
CA ASN A 165 -8.81 -11.04 13.92
C ASN A 165 -8.54 -10.44 15.33
N ASN A 166 -7.74 -11.10 16.17
CA ASN A 166 -7.35 -10.56 17.48
C ASN A 166 -6.35 -9.40 17.38
N TRP A 167 -5.81 -9.12 16.20
CA TRP A 167 -4.93 -7.97 15.97
C TRP A 167 -5.72 -6.66 15.89
N ASP A 168 -7.05 -6.74 15.74
CA ASP A 168 -7.96 -5.61 15.96
C ASP A 168 -7.56 -4.35 15.17
N ILE A 169 -7.49 -4.53 13.84
CA ILE A 169 -7.12 -3.47 12.89
C ILE A 169 -8.07 -2.29 13.02
N ARG A 170 -9.37 -2.56 13.20
CA ARG A 170 -10.40 -1.54 13.35
C ARG A 170 -10.21 -0.72 14.63
N GLY A 171 -9.96 -1.37 15.77
CA GLY A 171 -9.65 -0.69 17.02
C GLY A 171 -8.38 0.16 16.92
N SER A 172 -7.33 -0.41 16.32
CA SER A 172 -6.04 0.28 16.12
C SER A 172 -6.17 1.57 15.29
N ALA A 173 -7.00 1.56 14.25
CA ALA A 173 -7.30 2.75 13.45
C ALA A 173 -8.17 3.75 14.22
N LYS A 174 -9.23 3.27 14.88
CA LYS A 174 -10.17 4.13 15.63
C LYS A 174 -9.48 4.92 16.73
N GLU A 175 -8.53 4.33 17.44
CA GLU A 175 -7.72 5.02 18.47
C GLU A 175 -6.82 6.12 17.91
N ARG A 176 -6.78 6.31 16.58
CA ARG A 176 -6.01 7.34 15.87
C ARG A 176 -6.91 8.26 15.05
N ASP A 177 -8.16 8.41 15.46
CA ASP A 177 -9.16 9.29 14.84
C ASP A 177 -9.37 8.99 13.34
N LEU A 178 -9.29 7.70 13.00
CA LEU A 178 -9.61 7.18 11.67
C LEU A 178 -10.93 6.41 11.72
N ILE A 179 -11.76 6.62 10.70
CA ILE A 179 -13.04 5.95 10.55
C ILE A 179 -12.96 4.87 9.47
N LEU A 180 -13.52 3.69 9.72
CA LEU A 180 -13.65 2.64 8.70
C LEU A 180 -14.75 3.05 7.72
N LYS A 181 -14.38 3.38 6.49
CA LYS A 181 -15.33 3.70 5.41
C LYS A 181 -15.92 2.44 4.79
N GLU A 182 -15.06 1.48 4.50
CA GLU A 182 -15.43 0.29 3.76
C GLU A 182 -14.53 -0.87 4.14
N MET A 183 -15.08 -2.07 4.09
CA MET A 183 -14.34 -3.32 4.18
C MET A 183 -14.74 -4.17 2.97
N VAL A 184 -13.79 -4.38 2.06
CA VAL A 184 -14.01 -5.15 0.84
C VAL A 184 -13.23 -6.45 0.89
N GLU A 185 -13.77 -7.51 0.31
CA GLU A 185 -13.05 -8.78 0.22
C GLU A 185 -11.77 -8.60 -0.60
N PHE A 186 -10.65 -9.16 -0.12
CA PHE A 186 -9.39 -9.16 -0.85
C PHE A 186 -9.28 -10.49 -1.62
N GLN A 187 -9.30 -10.40 -2.94
CA GLN A 187 -9.02 -11.53 -3.83
C GLN A 187 -7.65 -11.30 -4.47
N LYS A 188 -6.78 -12.31 -4.45
CA LYS A 188 -5.44 -12.20 -5.06
C LYS A 188 -5.56 -12.03 -6.59
N GLU A 189 -6.59 -12.64 -7.16
CA GLU A 189 -6.91 -12.69 -8.59
C GLU A 189 -7.26 -11.32 -9.16
N ASP A 190 -7.69 -10.38 -8.31
CA ASP A 190 -7.92 -8.98 -8.70
C ASP A 190 -6.62 -8.23 -9.04
N TYR A 191 -5.46 -8.78 -8.66
CA TYR A 191 -4.14 -8.17 -8.84
C TYR A 191 -3.20 -9.12 -9.60
N PRO A 192 -3.30 -9.18 -10.94
CA PRO A 192 -2.47 -10.08 -11.74
C PRO A 192 -0.98 -9.87 -11.51
N GLY A 193 -0.27 -10.95 -11.16
CA GLY A 193 1.17 -10.94 -10.89
C GLY A 193 1.55 -10.63 -9.44
N TYR A 194 0.60 -10.22 -8.58
CA TYR A 194 0.85 -10.06 -7.14
C TYR A 194 1.15 -11.40 -6.47
N GLU A 195 2.18 -11.43 -5.62
CA GLU A 195 2.53 -12.57 -4.77
C GLU A 195 2.63 -12.12 -3.30
N ASN A 196 1.82 -12.73 -2.43
CA ASN A 196 1.80 -12.40 -1.01
C ASN A 196 2.97 -13.09 -0.28
N ARG A 197 4.13 -12.44 -0.28
CA ARG A 197 5.37 -12.93 0.34
C ARG A 197 5.37 -12.73 1.86
N ARG A 198 5.96 -13.68 2.59
CA ARG A 198 6.12 -13.60 4.04
C ARG A 198 7.07 -12.47 4.43
N GLY A 199 6.66 -11.62 5.36
CA GLY A 199 7.58 -10.67 5.99
C GLY A 199 8.54 -11.32 6.99
N GLY A 200 9.60 -10.59 7.36
CA GLY A 200 10.59 -10.99 8.37
C GLY A 200 11.70 -11.90 7.83
N ASP A 201 12.50 -12.48 8.73
CA ASP A 201 13.72 -13.23 8.35
C ASP A 201 13.46 -14.72 8.05
N THR A 202 12.26 -15.23 8.39
CA THR A 202 11.94 -16.66 8.28
C THR A 202 11.11 -16.92 7.04
N ARG A 203 11.65 -17.69 6.08
CA ARG A 203 10.95 -18.11 4.85
C ARG A 203 10.41 -16.90 4.06
N SER A 204 11.17 -15.80 4.04
CA SER A 204 10.77 -14.49 3.52
C SER A 204 10.27 -14.53 2.06
N ASN A 205 10.94 -15.27 1.18
CA ASN A 205 10.51 -15.37 -0.22
C ASN A 205 9.34 -16.34 -0.45
N GLU A 206 8.87 -17.05 0.56
CA GLU A 206 7.73 -17.97 0.43
C GLU A 206 6.41 -17.23 0.60
N THR A 207 5.35 -17.80 0.03
CA THR A 207 4.00 -17.28 0.24
C THR A 207 3.42 -17.74 1.58
N PHE A 208 2.34 -17.09 2.01
CA PHE A 208 1.55 -17.52 3.16
C PHE A 208 0.07 -17.76 2.78
N PRO A 209 -0.68 -18.56 3.56
CA PRO A 209 -2.10 -18.74 3.29
C PRO A 209 -2.88 -17.46 3.57
N LEU A 210 -3.61 -16.97 2.57
CA LEU A 210 -4.54 -15.84 2.72
C LEU A 210 -5.82 -16.21 3.50
N GLY A 211 -6.12 -17.50 3.64
CA GLY A 211 -7.35 -17.96 4.29
C GLY A 211 -8.62 -17.54 3.51
N ASN A 212 -9.79 -17.83 4.09
CA ASN A 212 -11.09 -17.56 3.44
C ASN A 212 -11.73 -16.25 3.91
N LYS A 213 -11.00 -15.44 4.68
CA LYS A 213 -11.47 -14.20 5.29
C LYS A 213 -10.39 -13.14 5.19
N SER A 214 -9.95 -12.82 3.98
CA SER A 214 -9.04 -11.72 3.72
C SER A 214 -9.81 -10.52 3.20
N PHE A 215 -9.51 -9.34 3.73
CA PHE A 215 -10.22 -8.10 3.40
C PHE A 215 -9.25 -6.94 3.27
N THR A 216 -9.63 -5.93 2.50
CA THR A 216 -9.03 -4.60 2.53
C THR A 216 -9.93 -3.69 3.35
N PHE A 217 -9.39 -3.22 4.48
CA PHE A 217 -10.00 -2.22 5.34
C PHE A 217 -9.59 -0.84 4.84
N LYS A 218 -10.56 0.02 4.52
CA LYS A 218 -10.32 1.37 4.01
C LYS A 218 -10.73 2.39 5.07
N PHE A 219 -9.78 3.21 5.48
CA PHE A 219 -9.96 4.19 6.53
C PHE A 219 -9.77 5.61 5.99
N SER A 220 -10.52 6.57 6.50
CA SER A 220 -10.28 8.00 6.26
C SER A 220 -10.13 8.74 7.58
N LEU A 221 -9.72 10.02 7.52
CA LEU A 221 -9.82 10.91 8.67
C LEU A 221 -11.27 10.96 9.16
N SER A 222 -11.44 11.02 10.48
CA SER A 222 -12.69 11.46 11.08
C SER A 222 -12.92 12.91 10.68
N ASN A 223 -14.04 13.21 10.02
CA ASN A 223 -14.45 14.58 9.84
C ASN A 223 -15.00 15.05 11.18
N ASP A 224 -14.35 16.01 11.84
CA ASP A 224 -14.86 16.67 13.05
C ASP A 224 -16.06 17.61 12.76
N LEU A 225 -16.84 17.32 11.70
CA LEU A 225 -17.96 18.11 11.25
C LEU A 225 -19.21 17.23 11.20
N GLU A 226 -19.81 17.02 12.37
CA GLU A 226 -21.26 17.01 12.59
C GLU A 226 -21.52 16.74 14.08
N ASP A 227 -21.63 17.82 14.86
CA ASP A 227 -22.60 17.99 15.96
C ASP A 227 -22.40 19.41 16.56
N ASN A 228 -23.03 20.41 15.93
CA ASN A 228 -23.41 21.69 16.54
C ASN A 228 -24.91 21.88 16.34
#